data_AF-A0A5M6IBQ2-F1
#
_entry.id   AF-A0A5M6IBQ2-F1
#
_cell.length_a   1.000
_cell.length_b   1.000
_cell.length_c   1.000
_cell.angle_alpha   90.00
_cell.angle_beta   90.00
_cell.angle_gamma   90.00
#
_symmetry.space_group_name_H-M   'P 1'
#
loop_
_entity.id
_entity.type
_entity.pdbx_description
1 polymer ?
#
loop_
_entity_poly.entity_id
_entity_poly.type
_entity_poly.pdbx_seq_one_letter_code
_entity_poly.pdbx_strand_id
1 'polypeptide(L)'
;MTALHGSAAGPVGGPFETGAGRWGLAVALLLAHGALTLGLSTGLARDELESMLFAQGWAWGYDFEQPPLYNWLQMAVTEAVGPSLAGSILLRWGIIAAGLLALYDAIRRMAGGDAALAAGAVAGMAGTALFGFEGARHFTHTTLALTATAGLLWAAVRVVERPSAPRYVLLGLALTAALLSKYTLALFAVALGLGVLADPVTRARLFDRRILWAAVVPLLALPGHLLWRLGQSGSLADRVATITDGGTGDALAALAGLARNVVADPLAGMAPPLVLILVLLPWWRKGARAAAPPAETPGGRWDRVLLVFVVAAMALTLAVVLASGGDRLRYHYLMPAALVMPAIPLLWWGRRGAALAAGRRRALGWGLAGLATLFVLGSGVNRLWIEPATCGRCLPLLPSEAAAAAVRDAGFTQGTIVAGPLDWGANLRPAFPEVRLIARHYPDWRPSTPPGTGACLILLSPRELEDARAGTLEPGPLTDAVSAMVGAAMPADWLEGLVVRDLPLTGAPDRTIPFGFVLVRDGVGDCR
;
A
#
# COMPACT_ATOMS: atom_id res chain seq x y z
N MET A 1 7.47 33.91 -41.50
CA MET A 1 6.65 33.95 -40.26
C MET A 1 6.86 32.66 -39.50
N THR A 2 7.87 32.65 -38.63
CA THR A 2 8.26 31.54 -37.76
C THR A 2 7.33 31.52 -36.55
N ALA A 3 6.49 30.49 -36.45
CA ALA A 3 5.68 30.24 -35.27
C ALA A 3 6.58 29.79 -34.11
N LEU A 4 7.07 30.76 -33.34
CA LEU A 4 7.57 30.54 -31.98
C LEU A 4 6.46 29.85 -31.19
N HIS A 5 6.57 28.54 -31.02
CA HIS A 5 5.81 27.78 -30.04
C HIS A 5 6.24 28.27 -28.66
N GLY A 6 5.66 29.39 -28.22
CA GLY A 6 5.81 29.88 -26.86
C GLY A 6 5.30 28.80 -25.93
N SER A 7 6.20 28.17 -25.18
CA SER A 7 5.88 27.21 -24.13
C SER A 7 4.92 27.87 -23.15
N ALA A 8 3.64 27.55 -23.27
CA ALA A 8 2.57 28.21 -22.55
C ALA A 8 2.71 27.98 -21.04
N ALA A 9 3.26 28.98 -20.35
CA ALA A 9 2.99 29.45 -18.99
C ALA A 9 2.62 28.46 -17.85
N GLY A 10 2.99 27.18 -17.90
CA GLY A 10 2.79 26.25 -16.77
C GLY A 10 3.65 26.62 -15.55
N PRO A 11 3.29 26.24 -14.31
CA PRO A 11 4.09 26.51 -13.11
C PRO A 11 5.32 25.58 -12.99
N VAL A 12 5.39 24.51 -13.79
CA VAL A 12 6.48 23.53 -13.72
C VAL A 12 7.19 23.46 -15.09
N GLY A 13 8.53 23.38 -15.08
CA GLY A 13 9.37 23.30 -16.29
C GLY A 13 10.43 22.21 -16.19
N GLY A 14 11.56 22.35 -16.90
CA GLY A 14 12.69 21.41 -16.84
C GLY A 14 12.40 20.06 -17.53
N PRO A 15 12.70 18.90 -16.92
CA PRO A 15 12.51 17.59 -17.56
C PRO A 15 11.03 17.33 -17.85
N PHE A 16 10.14 18.10 -17.22
CA PHE A 16 8.71 17.99 -17.41
C PHE A 16 8.15 18.82 -18.58
N GLU A 17 8.97 19.61 -19.29
CA GLU A 17 8.51 20.44 -20.42
C GLU A 17 8.10 19.57 -21.62
N THR A 18 8.85 18.51 -21.91
CA THR A 18 8.62 17.66 -23.08
C THR A 18 7.91 16.36 -22.72
N GLY A 19 7.10 15.82 -23.64
CA GLY A 19 6.45 14.53 -23.44
C GLY A 19 7.45 13.40 -23.23
N ALA A 20 8.50 13.35 -24.05
CA ALA A 20 9.56 12.36 -23.93
C ALA A 20 10.30 12.43 -22.59
N GLY A 21 10.65 13.64 -22.12
CA GLY A 21 11.32 13.82 -20.83
C GLY A 21 10.46 13.38 -19.64
N ARG A 22 9.18 13.78 -19.62
CA ARG A 22 8.23 13.38 -18.56
C ARG A 22 8.05 11.87 -18.48
N TRP A 23 7.67 11.25 -19.60
CA TRP A 23 7.36 9.83 -19.63
C TRP A 23 8.61 8.99 -19.44
N GLY A 24 9.72 9.38 -20.06
CA GLY A 24 11.02 8.72 -19.89
C GLY A 24 11.45 8.69 -18.42
N LEU A 25 11.40 9.83 -17.72
CA LEU A 25 11.75 9.89 -16.30
C LEU A 25 10.79 9.05 -15.44
N ALA A 26 9.47 9.21 -15.62
CA ALA A 26 8.48 8.49 -14.82
C ALA A 26 8.61 6.96 -14.97
N VAL A 27 8.75 6.48 -16.21
CA VAL A 27 8.96 5.06 -16.51
C VAL A 27 10.29 4.58 -15.95
N ALA A 28 11.38 5.34 -16.12
CA ALA A 28 12.69 4.97 -15.60
C ALA A 28 12.68 4.82 -14.07
N LEU A 29 12.07 5.76 -13.34
CA LEU A 29 12.00 5.69 -11.87
C LEU A 29 11.13 4.52 -11.38
N LEU A 30 10.01 4.27 -12.06
CA LEU A 30 9.13 3.14 -11.72
C LEU A 30 9.83 1.80 -11.97
N LEU A 31 10.45 1.64 -13.14
CA LEU A 31 11.21 0.44 -13.50
C LEU A 31 12.42 0.25 -12.59
N ALA A 32 13.11 1.33 -12.20
CA ALA A 32 14.23 1.25 -11.28
C ALA A 32 13.81 0.68 -9.92
N HIS A 33 12.72 1.16 -9.32
CA HIS A 33 12.24 0.57 -8.07
C HIS A 33 11.76 -0.87 -8.24
N GLY A 34 11.02 -1.16 -9.32
CA GLY A 34 10.54 -2.51 -9.63
C GLY A 34 11.71 -3.49 -9.76
N ALA A 35 12.72 -3.13 -10.55
CA ALA A 35 13.92 -3.93 -10.79
C ALA A 35 14.77 -4.08 -9.51
N LEU A 36 14.96 -3.01 -8.72
CA LEU A 36 15.64 -3.08 -7.43
C LEU A 36 14.89 -3.99 -6.45
N THR A 37 13.56 -3.98 -6.47
CA THR A 37 12.77 -4.89 -5.62
C THR A 37 12.91 -6.33 -6.07
N LEU A 38 12.73 -6.57 -7.37
CA LEU A 38 12.78 -7.93 -7.93
C LEU A 38 14.17 -8.55 -7.84
N GLY A 39 15.22 -7.78 -8.11
CA GLY A 39 16.60 -8.28 -8.17
C GLY A 39 17.27 -8.43 -6.81
N LEU A 40 16.76 -7.78 -5.76
CA LEU A 40 17.37 -7.81 -4.42
C LEU A 40 16.53 -8.54 -3.37
N SER A 41 15.31 -8.96 -3.70
CA SER A 41 14.47 -9.72 -2.76
C SER A 41 14.60 -11.22 -3.03
N THR A 42 14.89 -11.98 -1.98
CA THR A 42 14.86 -13.45 -1.95
C THR A 42 13.80 -14.02 -1.02
N GLY A 43 13.15 -13.14 -0.26
CA GLY A 43 11.91 -13.43 0.46
C GLY A 43 10.86 -12.35 0.27
N LEU A 44 9.63 -12.68 0.66
CA LEU A 44 8.46 -11.80 0.65
C LEU A 44 8.60 -10.69 1.71
N ALA A 45 8.12 -9.48 1.38
CA ALA A 45 7.99 -8.43 2.37
C ALA A 45 6.89 -8.75 3.39
N ARG A 46 6.92 -8.08 4.55
CA ARG A 46 6.02 -8.33 5.69
C ARG A 46 4.54 -8.50 5.27
N ASP A 47 3.98 -7.51 4.61
CA ASP A 47 2.55 -7.52 4.27
C ASP A 47 2.24 -8.47 3.07
N GLU A 48 3.25 -8.91 2.32
CA GLU A 48 3.08 -9.89 1.22
C GLU A 48 2.95 -11.32 1.77
N LEU A 49 3.43 -11.60 2.98
CA LEU A 49 3.29 -12.91 3.64
C LEU A 49 1.83 -13.29 3.85
N GLU A 50 1.01 -12.35 4.30
CA GLU A 50 -0.43 -12.55 4.56
C GLU A 50 -1.16 -12.83 3.25
N SER A 51 -0.93 -12.02 2.22
CA SER A 51 -1.55 -12.25 0.92
C SER A 51 -1.12 -13.58 0.29
N MET A 52 0.11 -14.04 0.54
CA MET A 52 0.57 -15.36 0.12
C MET A 52 -0.11 -16.50 0.90
N LEU A 53 -0.45 -16.31 2.17
CA LEU A 53 -1.31 -17.24 2.92
C LEU A 53 -2.73 -17.27 2.34
N PHE A 54 -3.31 -16.10 2.05
CA PHE A 54 -4.71 -16.00 1.62
C PHE A 54 -4.93 -16.41 0.17
N ALA A 55 -3.91 -16.29 -0.69
CA ALA A 55 -3.93 -16.75 -2.08
C ALA A 55 -3.84 -18.27 -2.20
N GLN A 56 -4.81 -18.95 -1.60
CA GLN A 56 -5.03 -20.40 -1.62
C GLN A 56 -6.50 -20.76 -1.86
N GLY A 57 -7.39 -19.76 -1.95
CA GLY A 57 -8.81 -19.97 -2.22
C GLY A 57 -9.57 -18.65 -2.31
N TRP A 58 -10.69 -18.67 -3.03
CA TRP A 58 -11.60 -17.54 -3.14
C TRP A 58 -12.53 -17.49 -1.94
N ALA A 59 -12.57 -16.34 -1.25
CA ALA A 59 -13.48 -16.11 -0.14
C ALA A 59 -13.99 -14.66 -0.14
N TRP A 60 -15.15 -14.44 0.47
CA TRP A 60 -15.72 -13.09 0.64
C TRP A 60 -14.93 -12.22 1.63
N GLY A 61 -14.07 -12.83 2.43
CA GLY A 61 -13.08 -12.19 3.29
C GLY A 61 -12.10 -13.22 3.84
N TYR A 62 -10.98 -12.72 4.34
CA TYR A 62 -9.84 -13.54 4.77
C TYR A 62 -9.41 -13.20 6.20
N ASP A 63 -9.39 -11.90 6.50
CA ASP A 63 -9.06 -11.32 7.79
C ASP A 63 -10.12 -10.25 8.11
N PHE A 64 -10.58 -10.20 9.36
CA PHE A 64 -11.53 -9.17 9.79
C PHE A 64 -10.91 -7.77 9.79
N GLU A 65 -9.58 -7.67 9.79
CA GLU A 65 -8.83 -6.42 9.83
C GLU A 65 -8.76 -5.66 8.49
N GLN A 66 -8.89 -6.36 7.35
CA GLN A 66 -8.76 -5.78 6.01
C GLN A 66 -9.82 -6.32 5.03
N PRO A 67 -10.36 -5.48 4.15
CA PRO A 67 -11.17 -5.92 3.02
C PRO A 67 -10.37 -6.76 1.99
N PRO A 68 -11.05 -7.54 1.13
CA PRO A 68 -10.42 -8.66 0.42
C PRO A 68 -9.77 -8.32 -0.92
N LEU A 69 -9.92 -7.09 -1.48
CA LEU A 69 -9.56 -6.84 -2.88
C LEU A 69 -8.09 -7.10 -3.19
N TYR A 70 -7.17 -6.76 -2.28
CA TYR A 70 -5.74 -7.06 -2.51
C TYR A 70 -5.51 -8.57 -2.59
N ASN A 71 -6.13 -9.33 -1.68
CA ASN A 71 -5.98 -10.79 -1.64
C ASN A 71 -6.65 -11.47 -2.84
N TRP A 72 -7.77 -10.93 -3.35
CA TRP A 72 -8.36 -11.37 -4.62
C TRP A 72 -7.44 -11.14 -5.81
N LEU A 73 -6.78 -9.98 -5.87
CA LEU A 73 -5.79 -9.71 -6.92
C LEU A 73 -4.58 -10.64 -6.79
N GLN A 74 -4.10 -10.89 -5.56
CA GLN A 74 -3.03 -11.85 -5.32
C GLN A 74 -3.44 -13.27 -5.70
N MET A 75 -4.66 -13.70 -5.37
CA MET A 75 -5.21 -14.99 -5.76
C MET A 75 -5.23 -15.14 -7.29
N ALA A 76 -5.72 -14.14 -8.02
CA ALA A 76 -5.73 -14.16 -9.48
C ALA A 76 -4.32 -14.28 -10.08
N VAL A 77 -3.33 -13.61 -9.49
CA VAL A 77 -1.92 -13.75 -9.92
C VAL A 77 -1.40 -15.15 -9.60
N THR A 78 -1.69 -15.67 -8.41
CA THR A 78 -1.30 -17.02 -8.00
C THR A 78 -1.93 -18.10 -8.87
N GLU A 79 -3.18 -17.95 -9.33
CA GLU A 79 -3.81 -18.87 -10.28
C GLU A 79 -3.17 -18.80 -11.67
N ALA A 80 -2.73 -17.61 -12.09
CA ALA A 80 -2.17 -17.41 -13.42
C ALA A 80 -0.73 -17.94 -13.57
N VAL A 81 0.11 -17.79 -12.55
CA VAL A 81 1.55 -18.13 -12.63
C VAL A 81 2.08 -18.99 -11.48
N GLY A 82 1.21 -19.44 -10.57
CA GLY A 82 1.59 -20.11 -9.33
C GLY A 82 2.01 -19.13 -8.21
N PRO A 83 2.09 -19.60 -6.95
CA PRO A 83 2.60 -18.78 -5.86
C PRO A 83 4.06 -18.41 -6.14
N SER A 84 4.37 -17.12 -6.25
CA SER A 84 5.72 -16.68 -6.61
C SER A 84 6.05 -15.33 -6.01
N LEU A 85 7.32 -15.16 -5.62
CA LEU A 85 7.86 -13.88 -5.15
C LEU A 85 7.76 -12.80 -6.24
N ALA A 86 8.14 -13.16 -7.47
CA ALA A 86 8.04 -12.26 -8.62
C ALA A 86 6.59 -11.83 -8.89
N GLY A 87 5.62 -12.75 -8.81
CA GLY A 87 4.20 -12.45 -8.98
C GLY A 87 3.70 -11.41 -7.97
N SER A 88 4.02 -11.57 -6.67
CA SER A 88 3.64 -10.61 -5.63
C SER A 88 4.28 -9.24 -5.83
N ILE A 89 5.58 -9.20 -6.17
CA ILE A 89 6.30 -7.95 -6.44
C ILE A 89 5.71 -7.23 -7.65
N LEU A 90 5.47 -7.95 -8.75
CA LEU A 90 4.92 -7.39 -9.99
C LEU A 90 3.47 -6.91 -9.80
N LEU A 91 2.66 -7.63 -9.02
CA LEU A 91 1.31 -7.18 -8.67
C LEU A 91 1.36 -5.82 -7.95
N ARG A 92 2.19 -5.71 -6.91
CA ARG A 92 2.32 -4.46 -6.15
C ARG A 92 2.79 -3.30 -7.04
N TRP A 93 3.82 -3.51 -7.86
CA TRP A 93 4.32 -2.47 -8.77
C TRP A 93 3.33 -2.13 -9.89
N GLY A 94 2.55 -3.10 -10.37
CA GLY A 94 1.45 -2.87 -11.30
C GLY A 94 0.33 -2.01 -10.69
N ILE A 95 -0.04 -2.27 -9.44
CA ILE A 95 -0.98 -1.43 -8.68
C ILE A 95 -0.45 0.00 -8.55
N ILE A 96 0.82 0.17 -8.14
CA ILE A 96 1.46 1.49 -8.04
C ILE A 96 1.43 2.22 -9.39
N ALA A 97 1.80 1.52 -10.48
CA ALA A 97 1.78 2.10 -11.82
C ALA A 97 0.39 2.60 -12.23
N ALA A 98 -0.65 1.78 -11.99
CA ALA A 98 -2.03 2.16 -12.26
C ALA A 98 -2.46 3.39 -11.42
N GLY A 99 -2.09 3.43 -10.15
CA GLY A 99 -2.36 4.58 -9.26
C GLY A 99 -1.68 5.86 -9.73
N LEU A 100 -0.40 5.79 -10.12
CA LEU A 100 0.35 6.93 -10.65
C LEU A 100 -0.25 7.46 -11.95
N LEU A 101 -0.66 6.57 -12.86
CA LEU A 101 -1.31 6.96 -14.12
C LEU A 101 -2.67 7.63 -13.88
N ALA A 102 -3.49 7.07 -12.98
CA ALA A 102 -4.77 7.65 -12.60
C ALA A 102 -4.60 9.04 -11.96
N LEU A 103 -3.66 9.17 -11.02
CA LEU A 103 -3.35 10.43 -10.34
C LEU A 103 -2.83 11.48 -11.33
N TYR A 104 -1.89 11.10 -12.19
CA TYR A 104 -1.35 11.98 -13.24
C TYR A 104 -2.48 12.49 -14.16
N ASP A 105 -3.32 11.59 -14.68
CA ASP A 105 -4.41 11.98 -15.58
C ASP A 105 -5.46 12.83 -14.87
N ALA A 106 -5.77 12.53 -13.61
CA ALA A 106 -6.67 13.33 -12.79
C ALA A 106 -6.13 14.76 -12.63
N ILE A 107 -4.89 14.94 -12.16
CA ILE A 107 -4.29 16.26 -11.94
C ILE A 107 -4.15 17.03 -13.27
N ARG A 108 -3.75 16.35 -14.34
CA ARG A 108 -3.62 16.95 -15.68
C ARG A 108 -4.95 17.54 -16.15
N ARG A 109 -6.05 16.82 -15.93
CA ARG A 109 -7.41 17.29 -16.24
C ARG A 109 -7.86 18.45 -15.34
N MET A 110 -7.62 18.34 -14.03
CA MET A 110 -7.88 19.43 -13.08
C MET A 110 -7.13 20.72 -13.45
N ALA A 111 -5.95 20.58 -14.04
CA ALA A 111 -5.09 21.66 -14.52
C ALA A 111 -5.41 22.14 -15.95
N GLY A 112 -6.53 21.71 -16.56
CA GLY A 112 -6.91 22.14 -17.91
C GLY A 112 -6.00 21.58 -19.02
N GLY A 113 -5.33 20.45 -18.78
CA GLY A 113 -4.44 19.79 -19.73
C GLY A 113 -2.94 20.02 -19.47
N ASP A 114 -2.56 20.79 -18.44
CA ASP A 114 -1.15 21.05 -18.12
C ASP A 114 -0.43 19.76 -17.65
N ALA A 115 0.24 19.13 -18.60
CA ALA A 115 0.99 17.89 -18.41
C ALA A 115 2.25 18.07 -17.55
N ALA A 116 2.86 19.27 -17.55
CA ALA A 116 4.06 19.55 -16.78
C ALA A 116 3.71 19.76 -15.30
N LEU A 117 2.61 20.47 -15.02
CA LEU A 117 2.06 20.61 -13.67
C LEU A 117 1.73 19.24 -13.07
N ALA A 118 1.02 18.39 -13.81
CA ALA A 118 0.66 17.06 -13.35
C ALA A 118 1.88 16.18 -13.07
N ALA A 119 2.89 16.21 -13.96
CA ALA A 119 4.13 15.47 -13.73
C ALA A 119 4.90 16.00 -12.51
N GLY A 120 4.95 17.33 -12.34
CA GLY A 120 5.55 17.95 -11.15
C GLY A 120 4.84 17.56 -9.86
N ALA A 121 3.51 17.51 -9.85
CA ALA A 121 2.75 17.09 -8.67
C ALA A 121 3.02 15.63 -8.30
N VAL A 122 3.02 14.72 -9.27
CA VAL A 122 3.32 13.29 -9.07
C VAL A 122 4.79 13.09 -8.66
N ALA A 123 5.73 13.83 -9.27
CA ALA A 123 7.13 13.80 -8.87
C ALA A 123 7.33 14.37 -7.45
N GLY A 124 6.61 15.42 -7.08
CA GLY A 124 6.61 15.96 -5.72
C GLY A 124 6.10 14.96 -4.70
N MET A 125 5.02 14.23 -5.03
CA MET A 125 4.52 13.13 -4.21
C MET A 125 5.57 12.01 -4.07
N ALA A 126 6.14 11.54 -5.18
CA ALA A 126 7.19 10.52 -5.18
C ALA A 126 8.47 10.98 -4.46
N GLY A 127 8.75 12.29 -4.45
CA GLY A 127 9.87 12.92 -3.75
C GLY A 127 9.67 13.07 -2.24
N THR A 128 9.02 12.10 -1.59
CA THR A 128 8.76 12.09 -0.14
C THR A 128 9.16 10.75 0.47
N ALA A 129 9.52 10.77 1.76
CA ALA A 129 9.77 9.53 2.50
C ALA A 129 8.51 8.65 2.58
N LEU A 130 7.33 9.27 2.64
CA LEU A 130 6.05 8.56 2.70
C LEU A 130 5.82 7.72 1.44
N PHE A 131 5.98 8.29 0.24
CA PHE A 131 5.65 7.57 -0.99
C PHE A 131 6.86 6.96 -1.70
N GLY A 132 7.93 7.73 -1.87
CA GLY A 132 9.12 7.30 -2.60
C GLY A 132 10.01 6.32 -1.85
N PHE A 133 9.80 6.16 -0.53
CA PHE A 133 10.57 5.24 0.29
C PHE A 133 9.68 4.24 1.01
N GLU A 134 8.91 4.66 2.03
CA GLU A 134 8.06 3.76 2.82
C GLU A 134 7.01 3.05 1.94
N GLY A 135 6.29 3.83 1.11
CA GLY A 135 5.31 3.34 0.14
C GLY A 135 5.86 2.31 -0.85
N ALA A 136 7.15 2.40 -1.18
CA ALA A 136 7.81 1.53 -2.15
C ALA A 136 8.38 0.24 -1.51
N ARG A 137 8.43 0.12 -0.17
CA ARG A 137 9.13 -0.98 0.50
C ARG A 137 8.26 -2.19 0.80
N HIS A 138 7.13 -2.02 1.48
CA HIS A 138 6.46 -3.17 2.11
C HIS A 138 4.93 -3.14 2.21
N PHE A 139 4.25 -2.05 1.83
CA PHE A 139 2.78 -2.03 1.94
C PHE A 139 2.06 -2.79 0.82
N THR A 140 1.03 -3.57 1.19
CA THR A 140 0.07 -4.18 0.25
C THR A 140 -1.26 -3.42 0.23
N HIS A 141 -2.08 -3.55 1.26
CA HIS A 141 -3.41 -2.94 1.36
C HIS A 141 -3.37 -1.40 1.31
N THR A 142 -2.37 -0.78 1.95
CA THR A 142 -2.20 0.68 1.88
C THR A 142 -1.85 1.13 0.46
N THR A 143 -1.02 0.37 -0.27
CA THR A 143 -0.68 0.66 -1.68
C THR A 143 -1.91 0.60 -2.59
N LEU A 144 -2.76 -0.40 -2.40
CA LEU A 144 -4.03 -0.51 -3.12
C LEU A 144 -5.01 0.61 -2.75
N ALA A 145 -5.07 0.98 -1.47
CA ALA A 145 -5.85 2.13 -1.00
C ALA A 145 -5.44 3.45 -1.67
N LEU A 146 -4.14 3.71 -1.83
CA LEU A 146 -3.64 4.90 -2.53
C LEU A 146 -4.04 4.88 -4.01
N THR A 147 -3.93 3.71 -4.65
CA THR A 147 -4.34 3.51 -6.05
C THR A 147 -5.84 3.71 -6.22
N ALA A 148 -6.65 3.17 -5.31
CA ALA A 148 -8.09 3.35 -5.33
C ALA A 148 -8.50 4.81 -5.04
N THR A 149 -7.77 5.52 -4.19
CA THR A 149 -7.96 6.97 -3.97
C THR A 149 -7.69 7.76 -5.25
N ALA A 150 -6.57 7.48 -5.93
CA ALA A 150 -6.25 8.09 -7.22
C ALA A 150 -7.30 7.75 -8.30
N GLY A 151 -7.76 6.50 -8.36
CA GLY A 151 -8.81 6.05 -9.27
C GLY A 151 -10.16 6.72 -9.00
N LEU A 152 -10.52 6.90 -7.72
CA LEU A 152 -11.75 7.58 -7.30
C LEU A 152 -11.71 9.07 -7.66
N LEU A 153 -10.59 9.75 -7.39
CA LEU A 153 -10.36 11.13 -7.83
C LEU A 153 -10.45 11.26 -9.35
N TRP A 154 -9.79 10.35 -10.07
CA TRP A 154 -9.82 10.32 -11.53
C TRP A 154 -11.24 10.15 -12.06
N ALA A 155 -12.01 9.18 -11.54
CA ALA A 155 -13.41 8.97 -11.94
C ALA A 155 -14.28 10.20 -11.62
N ALA A 156 -14.09 10.84 -10.45
CA ALA A 156 -14.79 12.06 -10.07
C ALA A 156 -14.50 13.21 -11.06
N VAL A 157 -13.24 13.42 -11.44
CA VAL A 157 -12.86 14.43 -12.45
C VAL A 157 -13.56 14.13 -13.78
N ARG A 158 -13.57 12.87 -14.22
CA ARG A 158 -14.23 12.48 -15.48
C ARG A 158 -15.73 12.76 -15.47
N VAL A 159 -16.40 12.52 -14.34
CA VAL A 159 -17.82 12.86 -14.15
C VAL A 159 -18.04 14.38 -14.21
N VAL A 160 -17.18 15.16 -13.56
CA VAL A 160 -17.27 16.62 -13.54
C VAL A 160 -17.11 17.21 -14.93
N GLU A 161 -16.12 16.75 -15.70
CA GLU A 161 -15.85 17.19 -17.07
C GLU A 161 -17.05 16.95 -18.00
N ARG A 162 -17.58 15.72 -17.99
CA ARG A 162 -18.65 15.31 -18.92
C ARG A 162 -19.56 14.28 -18.26
N PRO A 163 -20.60 14.68 -17.51
CA PRO A 163 -21.45 13.72 -16.82
C PRO A 163 -22.16 12.81 -17.82
N SER A 164 -22.19 11.51 -17.53
CA SER A 164 -22.84 10.48 -18.35
C SER A 164 -23.00 9.21 -17.52
N ALA A 165 -24.01 8.38 -17.77
CA ALA A 165 -24.23 7.14 -17.03
C ALA A 165 -22.98 6.25 -16.95
N PRO A 166 -22.22 5.98 -18.04
CA PRO A 166 -21.00 5.16 -17.96
C PRO A 166 -19.92 5.73 -17.03
N ARG A 167 -19.81 7.06 -16.92
CA ARG A 167 -18.84 7.70 -16.02
C ARG A 167 -19.28 7.66 -14.55
N TYR A 168 -20.59 7.67 -14.29
CA TYR A 168 -21.11 7.41 -12.95
C TYR A 168 -20.95 5.93 -12.57
N VAL A 169 -21.14 4.98 -13.49
CA VAL A 169 -20.80 3.58 -13.25
C VAL A 169 -19.31 3.43 -12.93
N LEU A 170 -18.43 4.11 -13.66
CA LEU A 170 -17.00 4.15 -13.39
C LEU A 170 -16.67 4.73 -11.99
N LEU A 171 -17.39 5.79 -11.58
CA LEU A 171 -17.28 6.33 -10.22
C LEU A 171 -17.70 5.31 -9.16
N GLY A 172 -18.78 4.58 -9.39
CA GLY A 172 -19.24 3.49 -8.53
C GLY A 172 -18.23 2.34 -8.45
N LEU A 173 -17.61 1.97 -9.57
CA LEU A 173 -16.53 0.97 -9.61
C LEU A 173 -15.32 1.43 -8.79
N ALA A 174 -14.88 2.68 -8.96
CA ALA A 174 -13.78 3.23 -8.19
C ALA A 174 -14.09 3.32 -6.69
N LEU A 175 -15.32 3.68 -6.32
CA LEU A 175 -15.78 3.69 -4.94
C LEU A 175 -15.80 2.27 -4.34
N THR A 176 -16.29 1.30 -5.09
CA THR A 176 -16.28 -0.12 -4.68
C THR A 176 -14.87 -0.61 -4.45
N ALA A 177 -13.95 -0.33 -5.38
CA ALA A 177 -12.55 -0.70 -5.26
C ALA A 177 -11.90 -0.04 -4.04
N ALA A 178 -12.23 1.23 -3.74
CA ALA A 178 -11.77 1.91 -2.55
C ALA A 178 -12.26 1.22 -1.27
N LEU A 179 -13.57 0.95 -1.16
CA LEU A 179 -14.17 0.32 0.01
C LEU A 179 -13.70 -1.13 0.23
N LEU A 180 -13.41 -1.87 -0.86
CA LEU A 180 -12.84 -3.22 -0.79
C LEU A 180 -11.31 -3.24 -0.70
N SER A 181 -10.63 -2.10 -0.69
CA SER A 181 -9.17 -2.04 -0.52
C SER A 181 -8.75 -1.95 0.95
N LYS A 182 -9.43 -1.07 1.72
CA LYS A 182 -9.13 -0.77 3.12
C LYS A 182 -10.31 -0.03 3.75
N TYR A 183 -10.75 -0.41 4.95
CA TYR A 183 -11.94 0.17 5.59
C TYR A 183 -11.85 1.70 5.78
N THR A 184 -10.65 2.23 6.00
CA THR A 184 -10.45 3.68 6.17
C THR A 184 -10.87 4.49 4.95
N LEU A 185 -10.98 3.87 3.77
CA LEU A 185 -11.40 4.55 2.54
C LEU A 185 -12.86 4.98 2.57
N ALA A 186 -13.68 4.44 3.47
CA ALA A 186 -15.00 5.00 3.73
C ALA A 186 -14.89 6.46 4.22
N LEU A 187 -13.97 6.75 5.15
CA LEU A 187 -13.73 8.12 5.64
C LEU A 187 -13.21 9.02 4.53
N PHE A 188 -12.28 8.54 3.71
CA PHE A 188 -11.74 9.32 2.59
C PHE A 188 -12.77 9.57 1.48
N ALA A 189 -13.68 8.62 1.22
CA ALA A 189 -14.78 8.81 0.29
C ALA A 189 -15.76 9.89 0.78
N VAL A 190 -16.08 9.89 2.09
CA VAL A 190 -16.89 10.96 2.72
C VAL A 190 -16.16 12.30 2.65
N ALA A 191 -14.87 12.35 2.98
CA ALA A 191 -14.06 13.56 2.88
C ALA A 191 -14.02 14.12 1.45
N LEU A 192 -13.93 13.24 0.43
CA LEU A 192 -13.95 13.66 -0.96
C LEU A 192 -15.34 14.20 -1.34
N GLY A 193 -16.41 13.59 -0.84
CA GLY A 193 -17.77 14.11 -0.98
C GLY A 193 -17.90 15.52 -0.41
N LEU A 194 -17.36 15.77 0.80
CA LEU A 194 -17.30 17.10 1.41
C LEU A 194 -16.46 18.09 0.57
N GLY A 195 -15.35 17.63 0.00
CA GLY A 195 -14.55 18.41 -0.95
C GLY A 195 -15.36 18.80 -2.19
N VAL A 196 -16.07 17.86 -2.81
CA VAL A 196 -16.91 18.07 -3.98
C VAL A 196 -18.07 19.04 -3.68
N LEU A 197 -18.60 19.03 -2.46
CA LEU A 197 -19.60 20.00 -2.01
C LEU A 197 -19.04 21.42 -1.88
N ALA A 198 -17.72 21.61 -1.74
CA ALA A 198 -17.12 22.93 -1.52
C ALA A 198 -17.10 23.84 -2.76
N ASP A 199 -17.31 23.30 -3.96
CA ASP A 199 -17.33 24.05 -5.22
C ASP A 199 -18.67 23.86 -5.97
N PRO A 200 -19.29 24.93 -6.51
CA PRO A 200 -20.61 24.82 -7.15
C PRO A 200 -20.64 23.89 -8.36
N VAL A 201 -19.58 23.85 -9.17
CA VAL A 201 -19.54 23.05 -10.41
C VAL A 201 -19.45 21.57 -10.07
N THR A 202 -18.59 21.21 -9.12
CA THR A 202 -18.46 19.82 -8.65
C THR A 202 -19.70 19.39 -7.87
N ARG A 203 -20.26 20.27 -7.02
CA ARG A 203 -21.48 20.02 -6.25
C ARG A 203 -22.67 19.68 -7.14
N ALA A 204 -22.83 20.38 -8.26
CA ALA A 204 -23.93 20.13 -9.19
C ALA A 204 -23.95 18.69 -9.71
N ARG A 205 -22.82 17.98 -9.70
CA ARG A 205 -22.74 16.57 -10.13
C ARG A 205 -23.31 15.59 -9.10
N LEU A 206 -23.32 15.95 -7.82
CA LEU A 206 -23.95 15.10 -6.79
C LEU A 206 -25.48 15.11 -6.89
N PHE A 207 -26.06 16.19 -7.42
CA PHE A 207 -27.50 16.35 -7.60
C PHE A 207 -27.99 15.96 -9.00
N ASP A 208 -27.10 15.45 -9.85
CA ASP A 208 -27.47 14.90 -11.15
C ASP A 208 -28.13 13.53 -10.96
N ARG A 209 -29.34 13.32 -11.49
CA ARG A 209 -30.05 12.03 -11.41
C ARG A 209 -29.23 10.82 -11.84
N ARG A 210 -28.21 11.02 -12.68
CA ARG A 210 -27.31 9.95 -13.13
C ARG A 210 -26.37 9.46 -12.02
N ILE A 211 -26.26 10.17 -10.90
CA ILE A 211 -25.53 9.73 -9.69
C ILE A 211 -26.02 8.37 -9.19
N LEU A 212 -27.30 8.03 -9.43
CA LEU A 212 -27.85 6.71 -9.08
C LEU A 212 -27.06 5.56 -9.74
N TRP A 213 -26.49 5.77 -10.92
CA TRP A 213 -25.62 4.79 -11.57
C TRP A 213 -24.31 4.52 -10.82
N ALA A 214 -23.86 5.46 -9.98
CA ALA A 214 -22.70 5.25 -9.13
C ALA A 214 -22.98 4.32 -7.94
N ALA A 215 -24.27 4.13 -7.57
CA ALA A 215 -24.65 3.22 -6.49
C ALA A 215 -24.74 1.76 -6.95
N VAL A 216 -24.92 1.50 -8.25
CA VAL A 216 -25.15 0.14 -8.78
C VAL A 216 -24.00 -0.81 -8.45
N VAL A 217 -22.75 -0.43 -8.74
CA VAL A 217 -21.60 -1.33 -8.55
C VAL A 217 -21.35 -1.63 -7.06
N PRO A 218 -21.34 -0.62 -6.14
CA PRO A 218 -21.20 -0.90 -4.72
C PRO A 218 -22.32 -1.81 -4.17
N LEU A 219 -23.58 -1.59 -4.59
CA LEU A 219 -24.71 -2.38 -4.14
C LEU A 219 -24.64 -3.85 -4.58
N LEU A 220 -23.96 -4.16 -5.68
CA LEU A 220 -23.79 -5.52 -6.15
C LEU A 220 -22.56 -6.22 -5.55
N ALA A 221 -21.47 -5.48 -5.36
CA ALA A 221 -20.18 -6.07 -5.01
C ALA A 221 -19.90 -6.12 -3.50
N LEU A 222 -20.41 -5.15 -2.72
CA LEU A 222 -20.14 -5.08 -1.28
C LEU A 222 -20.91 -6.10 -0.43
N PRO A 223 -22.18 -6.47 -0.71
CA PRO A 223 -22.97 -7.29 0.21
C PRO A 223 -22.31 -8.61 0.61
N GLY A 224 -21.65 -9.32 -0.32
CA GLY A 224 -20.99 -10.60 -0.02
C GLY A 224 -19.91 -10.43 1.06
N HIS A 225 -19.03 -9.44 0.90
CA HIS A 225 -18.01 -9.13 1.89
C HIS A 225 -18.61 -8.61 3.21
N LEU A 226 -19.63 -7.75 3.15
CA LEU A 226 -20.25 -7.19 4.36
C LEU A 226 -20.97 -8.28 5.18
N LEU A 227 -21.69 -9.20 4.53
CA LEU A 227 -22.32 -10.34 5.19
C LEU A 227 -21.28 -11.25 5.83
N TRP A 228 -20.18 -11.54 5.12
CA TRP A 228 -19.05 -12.28 5.68
C TRP A 228 -18.47 -11.57 6.91
N ARG A 229 -18.31 -10.25 6.85
CA ARG A 229 -17.74 -9.43 7.93
C ARG A 229 -18.63 -9.41 9.18
N LEU A 230 -19.96 -9.41 9.00
CA LEU A 230 -20.93 -9.48 10.11
C LEU A 230 -20.89 -10.83 10.84
N GLY A 231 -20.41 -11.89 10.19
CA GLY A 231 -20.23 -13.20 10.80
C GLY A 231 -18.94 -13.37 11.60
N GLN A 232 -18.05 -12.37 11.62
CA GLN A 232 -16.77 -12.44 12.33
C GLN A 232 -16.90 -11.92 13.77
N SER A 233 -16.19 -12.56 14.70
CA SER A 233 -16.21 -12.23 16.14
C SER A 233 -15.56 -10.89 16.48
N GLY A 234 -14.51 -10.49 15.74
CA GLY A 234 -13.84 -9.20 15.94
C GLY A 234 -14.72 -8.03 15.51
N SER A 235 -14.84 -6.99 16.34
CA SER A 235 -15.62 -5.79 16.01
C SER A 235 -14.80 -4.74 15.25
N LEU A 236 -15.48 -3.76 14.63
CA LEU A 236 -14.78 -2.60 14.06
C LEU A 236 -14.12 -1.76 15.15
N ALA A 237 -14.69 -1.73 16.36
CA ALA A 237 -14.11 -1.02 17.50
C ALA A 237 -12.78 -1.66 17.93
N ASP A 238 -12.70 -2.99 17.96
CA ASP A 238 -11.45 -3.71 18.25
C ASP A 238 -10.39 -3.36 17.21
N ARG A 239 -10.78 -3.29 15.94
CA ARG A 239 -9.89 -2.84 14.86
C ARG A 239 -9.43 -1.40 15.05
N VAL A 240 -10.31 -0.49 15.47
CA VAL A 240 -9.89 0.89 15.74
C VAL A 240 -8.91 0.92 16.91
N ALA A 241 -9.17 0.16 17.98
CA ALA A 241 -8.28 0.05 19.13
C ALA A 241 -6.89 -0.50 18.76
N THR A 242 -6.77 -1.43 17.80
CA THR A 242 -5.45 -1.93 17.36
C THR A 242 -4.63 -0.94 16.55
N ILE A 243 -5.28 0.07 15.95
CA ILE A 243 -4.60 1.10 15.14
C ILE A 243 -4.39 2.41 15.90
N THR A 244 -5.15 2.61 16.98
CA THR A 244 -5.02 3.74 17.88
C THR A 244 -4.47 3.27 19.22
N ASP A 245 -3.15 3.38 19.43
CA ASP A 245 -2.56 2.99 20.71
C ASP A 245 -3.23 3.80 21.84
N GLY A 246 -3.47 3.15 22.99
CA GLY A 246 -3.93 3.82 24.20
C GLY A 246 -2.74 4.31 25.03
N GLY A 247 -2.58 5.62 25.19
CA GLY A 247 -1.43 6.23 25.87
C GLY A 247 -1.71 6.92 27.21
N THR A 248 -0.76 6.66 28.12
CA THR A 248 -0.27 7.34 29.35
C THR A 248 -1.22 7.87 30.43
N GLY A 249 -2.53 8.01 30.23
CA GLY A 249 -3.42 8.59 31.25
C GLY A 249 -3.19 10.09 31.54
N ASP A 250 -2.21 10.72 30.89
CA ASP A 250 -1.94 12.16 30.90
C ASP A 250 -2.49 12.80 29.62
N ALA A 251 -3.48 13.68 29.78
CA ALA A 251 -4.16 14.36 28.69
C ALA A 251 -3.23 15.28 27.87
N LEU A 252 -2.19 15.86 28.49
CA LEU A 252 -1.26 16.75 27.78
C LEU A 252 -0.32 15.95 26.87
N ALA A 253 0.22 14.85 27.38
CA ALA A 253 1.03 13.92 26.59
C ALA A 253 0.23 13.31 25.43
N ALA A 254 -1.03 12.95 25.67
CA ALA A 254 -1.95 12.46 24.65
C ALA A 254 -2.21 13.51 23.56
N LEU A 255 -2.50 14.75 23.94
CA LEU A 255 -2.71 15.86 22.99
C LEU A 255 -1.45 16.13 22.15
N ALA A 256 -0.27 16.12 22.77
CA ALA A 256 1.01 16.30 22.08
C ALA A 256 1.30 15.14 21.12
N GLY A 257 1.02 13.90 21.53
CA GLY A 257 1.14 12.70 20.69
C GLY A 257 0.23 12.77 19.46
N LEU A 258 -1.02 13.18 19.66
CA LEU A 258 -2.01 13.33 18.60
C LEU A 258 -1.64 14.44 17.62
N ALA A 259 -1.23 15.61 18.13
CA ALA A 259 -0.76 16.72 17.30
C ALA A 259 0.48 16.32 16.48
N ARG A 260 1.42 15.57 17.07
CA ARG A 260 2.58 15.03 16.35
C ARG A 260 2.14 14.08 15.23
N ASN A 261 1.39 13.03 15.57
CA ASN A 261 1.13 11.93 14.64
C ASN A 261 0.11 12.29 13.54
N VAL A 262 -0.90 13.11 13.86
CA VAL A 262 -1.96 13.47 12.91
C VAL A 262 -1.59 14.68 12.06
N VAL A 263 -0.79 15.60 12.59
CA VAL A 263 -0.48 16.87 11.92
C VAL A 263 1.01 16.99 11.58
N ALA A 264 1.90 16.89 12.57
CA ALA A 264 3.32 17.16 12.34
C ALA A 264 3.98 16.12 11.43
N ASP A 265 3.80 14.82 11.68
CA ASP A 265 4.48 13.75 10.94
C ASP A 265 4.07 13.69 9.45
N PRO A 266 2.77 13.77 9.09
CA PRO A 266 2.36 13.84 7.68
C PRO A 266 2.89 15.08 6.97
N LEU A 267 2.89 16.24 7.65
CA LEU A 267 3.43 17.49 7.10
C LEU A 267 4.95 17.41 6.96
N ALA A 268 5.66 16.85 7.93
CA ALA A 268 7.10 16.67 7.89
C ALA A 268 7.51 15.70 6.76
N GLY A 269 6.78 14.60 6.60
CA GLY A 269 6.99 13.65 5.49
C GLY A 269 6.77 14.29 4.12
N MET A 270 5.98 15.36 4.05
CA MET A 270 5.63 16.10 2.82
C MET A 270 6.38 17.44 2.70
N ALA A 271 7.16 17.80 3.70
CA ALA A 271 7.82 19.09 3.77
C ALA A 271 8.79 19.33 2.60
N PRO A 272 9.65 18.37 2.18
CA PRO A 272 10.62 18.65 1.12
C PRO A 272 10.00 19.16 -0.19
N PRO A 273 9.02 18.48 -0.82
CA PRO A 273 8.40 19.01 -2.04
C PRO A 273 7.54 20.26 -1.76
N LEU A 274 6.84 20.33 -0.63
CA LEU A 274 6.00 21.49 -0.31
C LEU A 274 6.84 22.75 -0.09
N VAL A 275 7.95 22.68 0.63
CA VAL A 275 8.90 23.79 0.83
C VAL A 275 9.50 24.20 -0.50
N LEU A 276 9.95 23.25 -1.32
CA LEU A 276 10.49 23.55 -2.65
C LEU A 276 9.47 24.32 -3.50
N ILE A 277 8.21 23.86 -3.53
CA ILE A 277 7.11 24.53 -4.22
C ILE A 277 6.84 25.92 -3.61
N LEU A 278 6.72 26.03 -2.29
CA LEU A 278 6.37 27.26 -1.59
C LEU A 278 7.50 28.31 -1.55
N VAL A 279 8.76 27.93 -1.75
CA VAL A 279 9.87 28.88 -1.87
C VAL A 279 9.98 29.39 -3.31
N LEU A 280 9.84 28.50 -4.29
CA LEU A 280 10.05 28.86 -5.70
C LEU A 280 8.83 29.52 -6.36
N LEU A 281 7.62 29.30 -5.83
CA LEU A 281 6.38 29.92 -6.35
C LEU A 281 6.24 31.42 -6.00
N PRO A 282 6.29 31.87 -4.73
CA PRO A 282 5.80 33.21 -4.35
C PRO A 282 6.78 34.37 -4.57
N TRP A 283 8.07 34.10 -4.78
CA TRP A 283 9.09 35.11 -4.54
C TRP A 283 9.48 35.84 -5.82
N TRP A 284 8.58 36.49 -6.55
CA TRP A 284 8.85 37.68 -7.41
C TRP A 284 7.60 37.97 -8.26
N ARG A 285 6.74 38.90 -7.79
CA ARG A 285 5.86 39.63 -8.70
C ARG A 285 6.64 40.84 -9.21
N LYS A 286 7.15 40.75 -10.44
CA LYS A 286 7.41 41.89 -11.33
C LYS A 286 7.85 41.33 -12.68
N GLY A 287 7.04 41.56 -13.71
CA GLY A 287 7.52 41.42 -15.10
C GLY A 287 6.93 40.27 -15.89
N ALA A 288 5.61 40.22 -16.06
CA ALA A 288 5.00 39.88 -17.33
C ALA A 288 3.55 40.38 -17.27
N ARG A 289 3.09 41.04 -18.34
CA ARG A 289 1.67 41.38 -18.51
C ARG A 289 0.84 40.17 -18.09
N ALA A 290 -0.13 40.36 -17.20
CA ALA A 290 -1.09 39.32 -16.88
C ALA A 290 -1.60 38.75 -18.21
N ALA A 291 -1.17 37.54 -18.55
CA ALA A 291 -1.86 36.79 -19.58
C ALA A 291 -3.31 36.77 -19.11
N ALA A 292 -4.24 37.11 -20.01
CA ALA A 292 -5.67 37.06 -19.68
C ALA A 292 -5.91 35.73 -18.94
N PRO A 293 -6.61 35.74 -17.79
CA PRO A 293 -6.84 34.51 -17.04
C PRO A 293 -7.35 33.46 -18.05
N PRO A 294 -6.73 32.27 -18.09
CA PRO A 294 -7.18 31.24 -19.01
C PRO A 294 -8.69 31.10 -18.84
N ALA A 295 -9.43 31.13 -19.96
CA ALA A 295 -10.88 31.04 -19.99
C ALA A 295 -11.34 29.99 -18.96
N GLU A 296 -12.37 30.34 -18.16
CA GLU A 296 -12.86 29.51 -17.05
C GLU A 296 -12.76 28.03 -17.42
N THR A 297 -11.80 27.33 -16.80
CA THR A 297 -11.64 25.91 -17.05
C THR A 297 -12.96 25.24 -16.63
N PRO A 298 -13.66 24.50 -17.52
CA PRO A 298 -15.01 23.99 -17.26
C PRO A 298 -15.13 22.92 -16.14
N GLY A 299 -14.18 22.84 -15.21
CA GLY A 299 -13.99 21.71 -14.30
C GLY A 299 -14.14 22.01 -12.80
N GLY A 300 -14.46 23.25 -12.38
CA GLY A 300 -14.58 23.61 -10.95
C GLY A 300 -13.24 23.92 -10.26
N ARG A 301 -13.29 24.42 -9.02
CA ARG A 301 -12.10 24.81 -8.23
C ARG A 301 -11.46 23.62 -7.51
N TRP A 302 -10.77 22.77 -8.26
CA TRP A 302 -10.11 21.57 -7.70
C TRP A 302 -9.05 21.87 -6.62
N ASP A 303 -8.40 23.03 -6.65
CA ASP A 303 -7.53 23.50 -5.56
C ASP A 303 -8.28 23.57 -4.22
N ARG A 304 -9.52 24.09 -4.24
CA ARG A 304 -10.40 24.17 -3.07
C ARG A 304 -10.97 22.80 -2.69
N VAL A 305 -11.41 22.02 -3.68
CA VAL A 305 -11.97 20.68 -3.46
C VAL A 305 -10.95 19.77 -2.78
N LEU A 306 -9.71 19.75 -3.27
CA LEU A 306 -8.63 18.94 -2.69
C LEU A 306 -8.20 19.46 -1.31
N LEU A 307 -8.17 20.77 -1.09
CA LEU A 307 -7.90 21.33 0.23
C LEU A 307 -8.96 20.90 1.26
N VAL A 308 -10.24 21.02 0.91
CA VAL A 308 -11.33 20.59 1.79
C VAL A 308 -11.31 19.08 1.99
N PHE A 309 -11.00 18.29 0.96
CA PHE A 309 -10.79 16.84 1.09
C PHE A 309 -9.70 16.51 2.12
N VAL A 310 -8.52 17.14 2.03
CA VAL A 310 -7.42 16.91 2.99
C VAL A 310 -7.84 17.31 4.40
N VAL A 311 -8.39 18.50 4.58
CA VAL A 311 -8.83 18.99 5.90
C VAL A 311 -9.92 18.11 6.50
N ALA A 312 -10.93 17.73 5.70
CA ALA A 312 -12.00 16.86 6.14
C ALA A 312 -11.51 15.45 6.46
N ALA A 313 -10.59 14.88 5.66
CA ALA A 313 -10.02 13.57 5.93
C ALA A 313 -9.21 13.57 7.23
N MET A 314 -8.41 14.61 7.49
CA MET A 314 -7.70 14.79 8.74
C MET A 314 -8.66 14.94 9.92
N ALA A 315 -9.70 15.76 9.79
CA ALA A 315 -10.70 15.98 10.83
C ALA A 315 -11.52 14.72 11.16
N LEU A 316 -11.95 13.97 10.14
CA LEU A 316 -12.68 12.71 10.33
C LEU A 316 -11.79 11.65 10.98
N THR A 317 -10.53 11.54 10.54
CA THR A 317 -9.58 10.60 11.14
C THR A 317 -9.31 10.96 12.60
N LEU A 318 -9.09 12.25 12.89
CA LEU A 318 -8.94 12.76 14.24
C LEU A 318 -10.17 12.44 15.10
N ALA A 319 -11.38 12.64 14.58
CA ALA A 319 -12.61 12.34 15.29
C ALA A 319 -12.73 10.85 15.64
N VAL A 320 -12.33 9.94 14.73
CA VAL A 320 -12.32 8.50 15.01
C VAL A 320 -11.30 8.14 16.09
N VAL A 321 -10.09 8.71 16.03
CA VAL A 321 -9.05 8.46 17.05
C VAL A 321 -9.50 8.95 18.43
N LEU A 322 -10.11 10.14 18.50
CA LEU A 322 -10.65 10.67 19.75
C LEU A 322 -11.82 9.84 20.26
N ALA A 323 -12.72 9.39 19.37
CA ALA A 323 -13.87 8.58 19.73
C ALA A 323 -13.48 7.17 20.22
N SER A 324 -12.34 6.63 19.80
CA SER A 324 -11.82 5.36 20.30
C SER A 324 -11.04 5.48 21.61
N GLY A 325 -10.82 6.71 22.11
CA GLY A 325 -9.98 6.96 23.27
C GLY A 325 -8.48 6.75 23.00
N GLY A 326 -8.08 6.64 21.73
CA GLY A 326 -6.68 6.54 21.35
C GLY A 326 -6.00 7.91 21.30
N ASP A 327 -4.69 7.94 21.52
CA ASP A 327 -3.89 9.17 21.49
C ASP A 327 -2.78 9.15 20.44
N ARG A 328 -2.67 8.05 19.68
CA ARG A 328 -1.71 7.88 18.58
C ARG A 328 -2.38 7.27 17.36
N LEU A 329 -1.82 7.58 16.19
CA LEU A 329 -2.23 7.00 14.92
C LEU A 329 -0.99 6.78 14.05
N ARG A 330 -0.89 5.61 13.42
CA ARG A 330 0.20 5.33 12.49
C ARG A 330 0.06 6.19 11.22
N TYR A 331 1.16 6.80 10.78
CA TYR A 331 1.18 7.77 9.67
C TYR A 331 0.59 7.23 8.35
N HIS A 332 0.69 5.92 8.09
CA HIS A 332 0.23 5.32 6.84
C HIS A 332 -1.28 5.38 6.65
N TYR A 333 -2.05 5.59 7.73
CA TYR A 333 -3.49 5.83 7.66
C TYR A 333 -3.85 7.19 7.05
N LEU A 334 -2.94 8.17 7.06
CA LEU A 334 -3.15 9.51 6.51
C LEU A 334 -2.58 9.69 5.10
N MET A 335 -1.89 8.68 4.56
CA MET A 335 -1.30 8.73 3.22
C MET A 335 -2.32 9.04 2.10
N PRO A 336 -3.58 8.55 2.11
CA PRO A 336 -4.56 8.91 1.08
C PRO A 336 -4.86 10.42 1.01
N ALA A 337 -4.91 11.12 2.16
CA ALA A 337 -5.02 12.58 2.17
C ALA A 337 -3.72 13.23 1.68
N ALA A 338 -2.58 12.72 2.14
CA ALA A 338 -1.28 13.27 1.80
C ALA A 338 -0.94 13.18 0.31
N LEU A 339 -1.53 12.20 -0.40
CA LEU A 339 -1.35 11.91 -1.82
C LEU A 339 -1.50 13.13 -2.74
N VAL A 340 -2.46 14.00 -2.44
CA VAL A 340 -2.82 15.14 -3.30
C VAL A 340 -2.17 16.46 -2.89
N MET A 341 -1.46 16.49 -1.74
CA MET A 341 -0.96 17.75 -1.17
C MET A 341 -0.02 18.52 -2.10
N PRO A 342 0.93 17.88 -2.84
CA PRO A 342 1.77 18.61 -3.79
C PRO A 342 0.98 19.26 -4.95
N ALA A 343 -0.18 18.71 -5.31
CA ALA A 343 -1.01 19.23 -6.40
C ALA A 343 -1.73 20.54 -6.02
N ILE A 344 -2.12 20.70 -4.75
CA ILE A 344 -2.91 21.85 -4.26
C ILE A 344 -2.23 23.21 -4.58
N PRO A 345 -1.00 23.50 -4.13
CA PRO A 345 -0.35 24.78 -4.42
C PRO A 345 -0.06 24.99 -5.91
N LEU A 346 0.24 23.92 -6.65
CA LEU A 346 0.50 23.97 -8.09
C LEU A 346 -0.76 24.35 -8.87
N LEU A 347 -1.91 23.71 -8.57
CA LEU A 347 -3.20 24.04 -9.15
C LEU A 347 -3.65 25.46 -8.78
N TRP A 348 -3.48 25.84 -7.51
CA TRP A 348 -3.79 27.19 -7.01
C TRP A 348 -3.01 28.28 -7.74
N TRP A 349 -1.73 28.03 -8.03
CA TRP A 349 -0.87 28.96 -8.77
C TRP A 349 -1.19 28.98 -10.27
N GLY A 350 -1.32 27.79 -10.89
CA GLY A 350 -1.64 27.65 -12.31
C GLY A 350 -2.93 28.37 -12.69
N ARG A 351 -3.96 28.28 -11.83
CA ARG A 351 -5.24 28.99 -12.03
C ARG A 351 -5.12 30.52 -12.03
N ARG A 352 -4.13 31.10 -11.34
CA ARG A 352 -3.93 32.56 -11.33
C ARG A 352 -3.26 33.09 -12.61
N GLY A 353 -2.95 32.21 -13.57
CA GLY A 353 -2.17 32.58 -14.75
C GLY A 353 -0.79 33.14 -14.38
N ALA A 354 -0.31 32.82 -13.18
CA ALA A 354 0.90 33.39 -12.64
C ALA A 354 2.11 32.74 -13.31
N ALA A 355 2.63 33.41 -14.34
CA ALA A 355 3.80 32.97 -15.07
C ALA A 355 5.05 33.06 -14.17
N LEU A 356 5.66 31.92 -13.90
CA LEU A 356 6.98 31.87 -13.29
C LEU A 356 8.05 32.15 -14.36
N ALA A 357 9.11 32.84 -13.96
CA ALA A 357 10.30 33.01 -14.79
C ALA A 357 10.82 31.63 -15.25
N ALA A 358 11.22 31.51 -16.51
CA ALA A 358 11.63 30.23 -17.11
C ALA A 358 12.70 29.50 -16.28
N GLY A 359 13.67 30.24 -15.72
CA GLY A 359 14.70 29.68 -14.84
C GLY A 359 14.13 29.01 -13.58
N ARG A 360 13.11 29.61 -12.95
CA ARG A 360 12.48 29.05 -11.74
C ARG A 360 11.59 27.86 -12.03
N ARG A 361 10.88 27.87 -13.15
CA ARG A 361 10.12 26.68 -13.60
C ARG A 361 11.04 25.50 -13.82
N ARG A 362 12.16 25.74 -14.48
CA ARG A 362 13.20 24.72 -14.70
C ARG A 362 13.79 24.24 -13.39
N ALA A 363 14.15 25.16 -12.48
CA ALA A 363 14.66 24.82 -11.15
C ALA A 363 13.65 23.99 -10.35
N LEU A 364 12.38 24.37 -10.33
CA LEU A 364 11.31 23.63 -9.65
C LEU A 364 11.15 22.22 -10.26
N GLY A 365 11.07 22.11 -11.58
CA GLY A 365 10.94 20.83 -12.25
C GLY A 365 12.13 19.89 -12.02
N TRP A 366 13.35 20.39 -12.15
CA TRP A 366 14.55 19.63 -11.84
C TRP A 366 14.66 19.28 -10.35
N GLY A 367 14.23 20.18 -9.45
CA GLY A 367 14.21 19.91 -8.01
C GLY A 367 13.23 18.81 -7.63
N LEU A 368 12.02 18.81 -8.18
CA LEU A 368 11.02 17.76 -7.94
C LEU A 368 11.47 16.41 -8.55
N ALA A 369 12.03 16.44 -9.76
CA ALA A 369 12.63 15.26 -10.40
C ALA A 369 13.84 14.71 -9.60
N GLY A 370 14.66 15.62 -9.07
CA GLY A 370 15.82 15.30 -8.23
C GLY A 370 15.40 14.67 -6.91
N LEU A 371 14.37 15.21 -6.24
CA LEU A 371 13.81 14.61 -5.02
C LEU A 371 13.27 13.21 -5.28
N ALA A 372 12.47 13.01 -6.33
CA ALA A 372 11.96 11.68 -6.68
C ALA A 372 13.10 10.70 -6.95
N THR A 373 14.10 11.10 -7.74
CA THR A 373 15.31 10.30 -8.02
C THR A 373 16.08 9.96 -6.74
N LEU A 374 16.25 10.94 -5.83
CA LEU A 374 16.98 10.75 -4.58
C LEU A 374 16.36 9.67 -3.71
N PHE A 375 15.03 9.60 -3.61
CA PHE A 375 14.36 8.55 -2.84
C PHE A 375 14.49 7.16 -3.49
N VAL A 376 14.52 7.08 -4.82
CA VAL A 376 14.80 5.80 -5.53
C VAL A 376 16.21 5.31 -5.20
N LEU A 377 17.20 6.20 -5.33
CA LEU A 377 18.58 5.91 -4.99
C LEU A 377 18.73 5.54 -3.51
N GLY A 378 18.05 6.28 -2.63
CA GLY A 378 17.98 6.00 -1.20
C GLY A 378 17.37 4.64 -0.89
N SER A 379 16.33 4.22 -1.62
CA SER A 379 15.77 2.87 -1.51
C SER A 379 16.78 1.81 -1.94
N GLY A 380 17.57 2.06 -2.99
CA GLY A 380 18.67 1.18 -3.41
C GLY A 380 19.76 1.07 -2.33
N VAL A 381 20.25 2.20 -1.82
CA VAL A 381 21.21 2.28 -0.71
C VAL A 381 20.70 1.52 0.51
N ASN A 382 19.43 1.73 0.86
CA ASN A 382 18.83 1.03 1.98
C ASN A 382 18.83 -0.49 1.76
N ARG A 383 18.36 -0.98 0.60
CA ARG A 383 18.30 -2.43 0.34
C ARG A 383 19.66 -3.10 0.24
N LEU A 384 20.66 -2.40 -0.28
CA LEU A 384 21.99 -2.95 -0.51
C LEU A 384 22.87 -2.93 0.73
N TRP A 385 22.75 -1.90 1.58
CA TRP A 385 23.71 -1.69 2.68
C TRP A 385 23.06 -1.56 4.06
N ILE A 386 21.95 -0.84 4.18
CA ILE A 386 21.37 -0.54 5.50
C ILE A 386 20.53 -1.72 6.00
N GLU A 387 19.59 -2.20 5.20
CA GLU A 387 18.68 -3.29 5.54
C GLU A 387 19.45 -4.58 5.87
N PRO A 388 20.41 -5.06 5.06
CA PRO A 388 21.18 -6.26 5.41
C PRO A 388 21.96 -6.12 6.73
N ALA A 389 22.47 -4.92 7.04
CA ALA A 389 23.25 -4.67 8.25
C ALA A 389 22.38 -4.50 9.52
N THR A 390 21.16 -3.99 9.39
CA THR A 390 20.35 -3.53 10.54
C THR A 390 19.01 -4.25 10.70
N CYS A 391 18.59 -5.07 9.74
CA CYS A 391 17.31 -5.75 9.81
C CYS A 391 17.25 -6.71 11.01
N GLY A 392 16.09 -6.72 11.70
CA GLY A 392 15.78 -7.74 12.71
C GLY A 392 15.33 -9.04 12.04
N ARG A 393 14.11 -9.05 11.47
CA ARG A 393 13.53 -10.24 10.82
C ARG A 393 14.04 -10.51 9.41
N CYS A 394 14.63 -9.52 8.75
CA CYS A 394 15.26 -9.64 7.43
C CYS A 394 14.40 -10.35 6.35
N LEU A 395 13.07 -10.18 6.38
CA LEU A 395 12.13 -10.93 5.54
C LEU A 395 12.45 -10.89 4.03
N PRO A 396 12.80 -9.73 3.44
CA PRO A 396 13.15 -9.67 2.02
C PRO A 396 14.44 -10.41 1.65
N LEU A 397 15.28 -10.75 2.63
CA LEU A 397 16.60 -11.37 2.48
C LEU A 397 16.61 -12.85 2.90
N LEU A 398 15.44 -13.41 3.23
CA LEU A 398 15.34 -14.80 3.68
C LEU A 398 15.91 -15.74 2.61
N PRO A 399 16.80 -16.68 2.98
CA PRO A 399 17.36 -17.68 2.06
C PRO A 399 16.33 -18.80 1.78
N SER A 400 15.21 -18.42 1.15
CA SER A 400 14.04 -19.29 0.94
C SER A 400 14.38 -20.57 0.15
N GLU A 401 15.32 -20.49 -0.80
CA GLU A 401 15.79 -21.66 -1.55
C GLU A 401 16.57 -22.66 -0.67
N ALA A 402 17.42 -22.16 0.23
CA ALA A 402 18.17 -23.01 1.16
C ALA A 402 17.24 -23.66 2.19
N ALA A 403 16.24 -22.92 2.67
CA ALA A 403 15.19 -23.48 3.52
C ALA A 403 14.39 -24.57 2.79
N ALA A 404 14.00 -24.33 1.55
CA ALA A 404 13.30 -25.31 0.73
C ALA A 404 14.14 -26.56 0.44
N ALA A 405 15.45 -26.41 0.23
CA ALA A 405 16.37 -27.53 0.08
C ALA A 405 16.42 -28.39 1.36
N ALA A 406 16.58 -27.76 2.53
CA ALA A 406 16.58 -28.48 3.81
C ALA A 406 15.27 -29.27 4.06
N VAL A 407 14.14 -28.71 3.64
CA VAL A 407 12.82 -29.36 3.73
C VAL A 407 12.70 -30.54 2.75
N ARG A 408 13.19 -30.39 1.50
CA ARG A 408 13.25 -31.49 0.52
C ARG A 408 14.16 -32.63 0.98
N ASP A 409 15.31 -32.31 1.55
CA ASP A 409 16.27 -33.28 2.07
C ASP A 409 15.68 -34.10 3.24
N ALA A 410 14.77 -33.52 4.03
CA ALA A 410 14.02 -34.25 5.05
C ALA A 410 12.95 -35.20 4.48
N GLY A 411 12.60 -35.05 3.20
CA GLY A 411 11.64 -35.88 2.46
C GLY A 411 10.26 -35.27 2.26
N PHE A 412 10.07 -33.98 2.57
CA PHE A 412 8.78 -33.31 2.34
C PHE A 412 8.63 -32.91 0.87
N THR A 413 7.51 -33.30 0.27
CA THR A 413 7.20 -33.04 -1.15
C THR A 413 5.79 -32.46 -1.35
N GLN A 414 4.81 -33.00 -0.61
CA GLN A 414 3.40 -32.60 -0.66
C GLN A 414 2.75 -32.72 0.72
N GLY A 415 1.65 -32.00 0.91
CA GLY A 415 0.84 -32.03 2.13
C GLY A 415 0.57 -30.64 2.68
N THR A 416 0.65 -30.50 4.02
CA THR A 416 0.30 -29.26 4.71
C THR A 416 1.48 -28.71 5.49
N ILE A 417 1.77 -27.42 5.29
CA ILE A 417 2.67 -26.63 6.12
C ILE A 417 1.86 -25.99 7.23
N VAL A 418 2.21 -26.31 8.48
CA VAL A 418 1.67 -25.71 9.69
C VAL A 418 2.68 -24.69 10.20
N ALA A 419 2.43 -23.42 9.91
CA ALA A 419 3.37 -22.35 10.21
C ALA A 419 3.09 -21.72 11.57
N GLY A 420 4.10 -21.69 12.44
CA GLY A 420 4.07 -20.88 13.64
C GLY A 420 3.94 -19.39 13.31
N PRO A 421 4.98 -18.77 12.72
CA PRO A 421 4.89 -17.49 12.03
C PRO A 421 4.87 -17.67 10.50
N LEU A 422 4.31 -16.70 9.79
CA LEU A 422 4.22 -16.74 8.32
C LEU A 422 5.56 -16.61 7.58
N ASP A 423 6.63 -16.18 8.26
CA ASP A 423 7.91 -15.83 7.66
C ASP A 423 8.43 -16.94 6.74
N TRP A 424 8.55 -18.15 7.27
CA TRP A 424 8.99 -19.30 6.50
C TRP A 424 7.84 -19.95 5.73
N GLY A 425 6.65 -20.05 6.33
CA GLY A 425 5.50 -20.71 5.71
C GLY A 425 5.14 -20.11 4.35
N ALA A 426 5.01 -18.79 4.27
CA ALA A 426 4.69 -18.09 3.02
C ALA A 426 5.86 -18.16 2.02
N ASN A 427 7.11 -18.07 2.49
CA ASN A 427 8.30 -18.11 1.62
C ASN A 427 8.65 -19.51 1.10
N LEU A 428 8.11 -20.58 1.70
CA LEU A 428 8.25 -21.94 1.17
C LEU A 428 7.24 -22.24 0.05
N ARG A 429 6.10 -21.53 -0.01
CA ARG A 429 5.05 -21.79 -1.02
C ARG A 429 5.55 -21.73 -2.47
N PRO A 430 6.43 -20.78 -2.88
CA PRO A 430 6.98 -20.80 -4.23
C PRO A 430 7.74 -22.08 -4.59
N ALA A 431 8.37 -22.73 -3.60
CA ALA A 431 9.07 -24.00 -3.81
C ALA A 431 8.16 -25.23 -3.69
N PHE A 432 6.99 -25.08 -3.05
CA PHE A 432 5.97 -26.11 -2.86
C PHE A 432 4.58 -25.54 -3.22
N PRO A 433 4.26 -25.38 -4.51
CA PRO A 433 3.09 -24.62 -4.94
C PRO A 433 1.75 -25.30 -4.60
N GLU A 434 1.70 -26.63 -4.66
CA GLU A 434 0.51 -27.46 -4.40
C GLU A 434 0.24 -27.69 -2.90
N VAL A 435 1.11 -27.13 -2.06
CA VAL A 435 1.13 -27.38 -0.63
C VAL A 435 0.15 -26.43 0.07
N ARG A 436 -0.65 -26.97 0.98
CA ARG A 436 -1.56 -26.18 1.81
C ARG A 436 -0.76 -25.51 2.92
N LEU A 437 -0.95 -24.22 3.12
CA LEU A 437 -0.37 -23.47 4.23
C LEU A 437 -1.48 -23.05 5.19
N ILE A 438 -1.34 -23.42 6.46
CA ILE A 438 -2.14 -22.90 7.58
C ILE A 438 -1.22 -22.22 8.59
N ALA A 439 -1.70 -21.22 9.31
CA ALA A 439 -0.87 -20.41 10.19
C ALA A 439 -1.54 -20.11 11.53
N ARG A 440 -0.78 -20.17 12.64
CA ARG A 440 -1.31 -19.93 14.00
C ARG A 440 -1.96 -18.57 14.17
N HIS A 441 -1.47 -17.55 13.46
CA HIS A 441 -2.00 -16.19 13.55
C HIS A 441 -3.34 -16.00 12.84
N TYR A 442 -3.73 -16.94 11.97
CA TYR A 442 -4.97 -16.90 11.19
C TYR A 442 -5.72 -18.24 11.33
N PRO A 443 -6.21 -18.58 12.53
CA PRO A 443 -6.82 -19.88 12.80
C PRO A 443 -8.13 -20.12 12.04
N ASP A 444 -8.82 -19.04 11.66
CA ASP A 444 -10.10 -19.08 10.95
C ASP A 444 -9.93 -19.31 9.44
N TRP A 445 -8.76 -19.00 8.89
CA TRP A 445 -8.47 -19.23 7.48
C TRP A 445 -8.01 -20.67 7.26
N ARG A 446 -8.93 -21.53 6.81
CA ARG A 446 -8.66 -22.94 6.46
C ARG A 446 -8.88 -23.18 4.96
N PRO A 447 -7.82 -23.06 4.11
CA PRO A 447 -7.87 -23.49 2.72
C PRO A 447 -8.26 -24.97 2.61
N SER A 448 -8.75 -25.39 1.45
CA SER A 448 -9.08 -26.80 1.19
C SER A 448 -7.86 -27.70 1.35
N THR A 449 -8.06 -28.89 1.95
CA THR A 449 -7.03 -29.92 2.04
C THR A 449 -6.66 -30.42 0.63
N PRO A 450 -5.35 -30.51 0.28
CA PRO A 450 -4.94 -31.08 -0.99
C PRO A 450 -5.35 -32.57 -1.05
N PRO A 451 -5.75 -33.09 -2.22
CA PRO A 451 -6.07 -34.51 -2.35
C PRO A 451 -4.81 -35.39 -2.15
N GLY A 452 -4.89 -36.39 -1.24
CA GLY A 452 -3.84 -37.40 -1.02
C GLY A 452 -3.38 -37.51 0.44
N THR A 453 -2.54 -38.50 0.75
CA THR A 453 -1.94 -38.69 2.09
C THR A 453 -0.76 -37.73 2.27
N GLY A 454 -1.06 -36.47 2.60
CA GLY A 454 -0.05 -35.42 2.77
C GLY A 454 0.76 -35.57 4.07
N ALA A 455 2.05 -35.26 4.00
CA ALA A 455 2.86 -35.08 5.21
C ALA A 455 2.50 -33.75 5.90
N CYS A 456 2.76 -33.64 7.20
CA CYS A 456 2.54 -32.42 7.97
C CYS A 456 3.91 -31.82 8.33
N LEU A 457 4.25 -30.67 7.74
CA LEU A 457 5.49 -29.93 8.02
C LEU A 457 5.20 -28.81 9.00
N ILE A 458 5.68 -28.94 10.23
CA ILE A 458 5.41 -27.99 11.30
C ILE A 458 6.61 -27.06 11.45
N LEU A 459 6.42 -25.77 11.21
CA LEU A 459 7.46 -24.75 11.32
C LEU A 459 7.40 -24.08 12.69
N LEU A 460 8.54 -24.01 13.37
CA LEU A 460 8.65 -23.34 14.65
C LEU A 460 8.99 -21.85 14.46
N SER A 461 8.55 -21.03 15.41
CA SER A 461 8.87 -19.60 15.48
C SER A 461 10.29 -19.36 15.96
N PRO A 462 10.87 -18.18 15.69
CA PRO A 462 12.21 -17.83 16.17
C PRO A 462 12.38 -18.02 17.67
N ARG A 463 11.38 -17.63 18.46
CA ARG A 463 11.39 -17.80 19.92
C ARG A 463 11.38 -19.27 20.33
N GLU A 464 10.54 -20.10 19.71
CA GLU A 464 10.51 -21.54 20.00
C GLU A 464 11.83 -22.22 19.62
N LEU A 465 12.50 -21.76 18.56
CA LEU A 465 13.83 -22.26 18.17
C LEU A 465 14.92 -21.82 19.16
N GLU A 466 14.86 -20.58 19.67
CA GLU A 466 15.73 -20.10 20.73
C GLU A 466 15.55 -20.92 22.01
N ASP A 467 14.30 -21.11 22.45
CA ASP A 467 13.97 -21.92 23.62
C ASP A 467 14.41 -23.38 23.45
N ALA A 468 14.25 -23.96 22.25
CA ALA A 468 14.71 -25.30 21.94
C ALA A 468 16.24 -25.43 22.07
N ARG A 469 16.99 -24.44 21.58
CA ARG A 469 18.46 -24.40 21.70
C ARG A 469 18.93 -24.24 23.14
N ALA A 470 18.19 -23.45 23.94
CA ALA A 470 18.47 -23.25 25.35
C ALA A 470 18.05 -24.44 26.23
N GLY A 471 17.33 -25.42 25.67
CA GLY A 471 16.75 -26.53 26.44
C GLY A 471 15.61 -26.11 27.35
N THR A 472 14.98 -24.95 27.06
CA THR A 472 13.88 -24.35 27.84
C THR A 472 12.55 -24.38 27.10
N LEU A 473 12.47 -25.06 25.95
CA LEU A 473 11.21 -25.20 25.21
C LEU A 473 10.22 -26.04 26.02
N GLU A 474 9.11 -25.42 26.39
CA GLU A 474 7.97 -26.08 27.03
C GLU A 474 7.10 -26.78 25.97
N PRO A 475 7.07 -28.13 25.91
CA PRO A 475 6.39 -28.85 24.82
C PRO A 475 4.86 -28.74 24.87
N GLY A 476 4.28 -28.63 26.07
CA GLY A 476 2.82 -28.68 26.27
C GLY A 476 2.07 -27.60 25.50
N PRO A 477 2.33 -26.30 25.76
CA PRO A 477 1.64 -25.21 25.06
C PRO A 477 1.80 -25.24 23.53
N LEU A 478 3.00 -25.63 23.04
CA LEU A 478 3.26 -25.79 21.62
C LEU A 478 2.44 -26.95 21.04
N THR A 479 2.42 -28.08 21.73
CA THR A 479 1.67 -29.28 21.33
C THR A 479 0.17 -29.02 21.29
N ASP A 480 -0.37 -28.30 22.28
CA ASP A 480 -1.78 -27.91 22.32
C ASP A 480 -2.14 -26.98 21.15
N ALA A 481 -1.29 -25.98 20.89
CA ALA A 481 -1.50 -25.04 19.79
C ALA A 481 -1.47 -25.73 18.42
N VAL A 482 -0.50 -26.62 18.19
CA VAL A 482 -0.42 -27.39 16.94
C VAL A 482 -1.59 -28.37 16.83
N SER A 483 -1.94 -29.07 17.91
CA SER A 483 -3.07 -30.01 17.92
C SER A 483 -4.39 -29.32 17.57
N ALA A 484 -4.63 -28.12 18.09
CA ALA A 484 -5.80 -27.31 17.75
C ALA A 484 -5.82 -26.88 16.27
N MET A 485 -4.66 -26.57 15.69
CA MET A 485 -4.57 -26.24 14.27
C MET A 485 -4.89 -27.43 13.38
N VAL A 486 -4.27 -28.58 13.65
CA VAL A 486 -4.44 -29.79 12.84
C VAL A 486 -5.70 -30.57 13.19
N GLY A 487 -6.44 -30.19 14.23
CA GLY A 487 -7.69 -30.87 14.62
C GLY A 487 -7.48 -32.30 15.15
N ALA A 488 -6.27 -32.65 15.60
CA ALA A 488 -5.94 -33.96 16.13
C ALA A 488 -4.80 -33.87 17.15
N ALA A 489 -4.74 -34.83 18.08
CA ALA A 489 -3.64 -34.92 19.03
C ALA A 489 -2.33 -35.27 18.31
N MET A 490 -1.28 -34.52 18.61
CA MET A 490 0.08 -34.81 18.14
C MET A 490 0.66 -36.06 18.84
N PRO A 491 1.50 -36.87 18.17
CA PRO A 491 2.27 -37.94 18.81
C PRO A 491 3.13 -37.40 19.95
N ALA A 492 3.30 -38.13 21.06
CA ALA A 492 4.03 -37.62 22.23
C ALA A 492 5.51 -37.26 21.94
N ASP A 493 6.11 -37.94 20.97
CA ASP A 493 7.50 -37.85 20.53
C ASP A 493 7.69 -36.95 19.29
N TRP A 494 6.65 -36.23 18.85
CA TRP A 494 6.71 -35.49 17.59
C TRP A 494 7.86 -34.48 17.51
N LEU A 495 8.26 -33.88 18.65
CA LEU A 495 9.39 -32.94 18.73
C LEU A 495 10.77 -33.61 18.64
N GLU A 496 10.89 -34.92 18.83
CA GLU A 496 12.19 -35.62 18.71
C GLU A 496 12.76 -35.50 17.29
N GLY A 497 11.90 -35.32 16.29
CA GLY A 497 12.27 -35.08 14.89
C GLY A 497 12.61 -33.62 14.55
N LEU A 498 12.80 -32.73 15.55
CA LEU A 498 13.09 -31.32 15.32
C LEU A 498 14.42 -31.12 14.61
N VAL A 499 14.35 -30.57 13.40
CA VAL A 499 15.51 -30.14 12.62
C VAL A 499 15.67 -28.64 12.81
N VAL A 500 16.86 -28.21 13.22
CA VAL A 500 17.23 -26.79 13.31
C VAL A 500 18.46 -26.52 12.46
N ARG A 501 18.41 -25.47 11.65
CA ARG A 501 19.48 -24.98 10.79
C ARG A 501 19.66 -23.48 10.99
N ASP A 502 20.89 -23.02 11.01
CA ASP A 502 21.22 -21.60 10.85
C ASP A 502 21.52 -21.36 9.38
N LEU A 503 20.65 -20.60 8.72
CA LEU A 503 20.81 -20.31 7.30
C LEU A 503 21.46 -18.93 7.13
N PRO A 504 22.52 -18.79 6.32
CA PRO A 504 23.12 -17.49 6.04
C PRO A 504 22.13 -16.61 5.28
N LEU A 505 21.97 -15.35 5.69
CA LEU A 505 21.07 -14.41 5.02
C LEU A 505 21.57 -14.11 3.59
N THR A 506 20.62 -13.92 2.68
CA THR A 506 20.97 -13.48 1.33
C THR A 506 21.48 -12.04 1.38
N GLY A 507 22.67 -11.77 0.84
CA GLY A 507 23.25 -10.41 0.85
C GLY A 507 23.90 -9.97 2.16
N ALA A 508 23.86 -10.80 3.21
CA ALA A 508 24.61 -10.62 4.47
C ALA A 508 25.03 -12.00 5.04
N PRO A 509 25.94 -12.73 4.37
CA PRO A 509 26.26 -14.12 4.72
C PRO A 509 26.98 -14.28 6.07
N ASP A 510 27.50 -13.19 6.63
CA ASP A 510 28.05 -13.08 7.98
C ASP A 510 26.96 -13.15 9.07
N ARG A 511 25.70 -12.97 8.69
CA ARG A 511 24.54 -13.08 9.56
C ARG A 511 23.74 -14.32 9.21
N THR A 512 23.29 -15.06 10.22
CA THR A 512 22.42 -16.21 10.05
C THR A 512 21.04 -15.94 10.61
N ILE A 513 20.06 -16.69 10.11
CA ILE A 513 18.70 -16.72 10.65
C ILE A 513 18.33 -18.18 10.97
N PRO A 514 17.74 -18.44 12.15
CA PRO A 514 17.30 -19.79 12.50
C PRO A 514 16.11 -20.20 11.65
N PHE A 515 16.20 -21.42 11.12
CA PHE A 515 15.12 -22.12 10.44
C PHE A 515 14.98 -23.50 11.09
N GLY A 516 13.77 -23.84 11.53
CA GLY A 516 13.55 -25.16 12.09
C GLY A 516 12.13 -25.65 11.94
N PHE A 517 12.03 -26.97 11.82
CA PHE A 517 10.81 -27.66 11.47
C PHE A 517 10.80 -29.08 12.00
N VAL A 518 9.61 -29.64 12.12
CA VAL A 518 9.36 -31.07 12.32
C VAL A 518 8.59 -31.59 11.11
N LEU A 519 8.96 -32.76 10.59
CA LEU A 519 8.24 -33.44 9.53
C LEU A 519 7.52 -34.68 10.05
N VAL A 520 6.19 -34.64 10.09
CA VAL A 520 5.34 -35.82 10.37
C VAL A 520 4.95 -36.46 9.05
N ARG A 521 5.68 -37.51 8.66
CA ARG A 521 5.58 -38.13 7.32
C ARG A 521 4.22 -38.74 7.03
N ASP A 522 3.62 -39.38 8.02
CA ASP A 522 2.30 -40.02 7.88
C ASP A 522 1.14 -39.01 7.97
N GLY A 523 1.44 -37.72 8.16
CA GLY A 523 0.44 -36.68 8.42
C GLY A 523 -0.28 -36.86 9.75
N VAL A 524 -1.05 -35.85 10.16
CA VAL A 524 -1.84 -35.86 11.42
C VAL A 524 -3.08 -34.96 11.25
N GLY A 525 -4.25 -35.46 11.66
CA GLY A 525 -5.52 -34.72 11.57
C GLY A 525 -5.80 -34.15 10.18
N ASP A 526 -6.16 -32.86 10.12
CA ASP A 526 -6.45 -32.05 8.93
C ASP A 526 -5.25 -31.90 7.96
N CYS A 527 -4.05 -32.35 8.34
CA CYS A 527 -2.93 -32.45 7.41
C CYS A 527 -3.09 -33.64 6.44
N ARG A 528 -3.94 -34.63 6.76
CA ARG A 528 -4.21 -35.83 5.95
C ARG A 528 -5.37 -35.68 4.98
#